data_AF-A0A7C3UP22-F1
#
_entry.id   AF-A0A7C3UP22-F1
#
_cell.length_a   1.000
_cell.length_b   1.000
_cell.length_c   1.000
_cell.angle_alpha   90.00
_cell.angle_beta   90.00
_cell.angle_gamma   90.00
#
_symmetry.space_group_name_H-M   'P 1'
#
loop_
_entity.id
_entity.type
_entity.pdbx_description
1 polymer ?
#
loop_
_entity_poly.entity_id
_entity_poly.type
_entity_poly.pdbx_seq_one_letter_code
_entity_poly.pdbx_strand_id
1 'polypeptide(L)'
;MKIKYSPVHTDNQETVIEYVDENTIMIDYDVYEFDPESVEWPDIAEQTVFRILGAHRDEKGELWLVVRRFYTQLARPDWDTGDYHEVSRKD
;
A
#
# COMPACT_ATOMS: atom_id res chain seq x y z
N MET A 1 -6.33 -8.37 -0.94
CA MET A 1 -5.30 -7.60 -1.71
C MET A 1 -3.99 -7.75 -0.98
N LYS A 2 -2.85 -7.58 -1.65
CA LYS A 2 -1.54 -7.74 -1.02
C LYS A 2 -0.73 -6.47 -1.00
N ILE A 3 -0.11 -6.18 0.13
CA ILE A 3 0.72 -4.98 0.32
C ILE A 3 2.09 -5.36 0.84
N LYS A 4 3.13 -4.89 0.14
CA LYS A 4 4.49 -4.81 0.66
C LYS A 4 4.76 -3.39 1.12
N TYR A 5 5.22 -3.24 2.36
CA TYR A 5 5.56 -1.92 2.89
C TYR A 5 6.99 -1.53 2.51
N SER A 6 7.17 -0.30 2.04
CA SER A 6 8.45 0.38 1.90
C SER A 6 8.61 1.34 3.09
N PRO A 7 9.28 0.92 4.17
CA PRO A 7 9.34 1.65 5.42
C PRO A 7 10.19 2.92 5.28
N VAL A 8 9.73 4.03 5.87
CA VAL A 8 10.51 5.28 5.97
C VAL A 8 10.45 5.80 7.40
N HIS A 9 11.58 5.84 8.09
CA HIS A 9 11.66 6.40 9.44
C HIS A 9 11.58 7.92 9.39
N THR A 10 10.80 8.52 10.27
CA THR A 10 10.66 9.97 10.41
C THR A 10 10.25 10.32 11.85
N ASP A 11 10.51 11.56 12.27
CA ASP A 11 10.25 11.98 13.66
C ASP A 11 8.83 12.54 13.87
N ASN A 12 8.06 12.77 12.81
CA ASN A 12 6.84 13.58 12.87
C ASN A 12 5.64 13.05 12.07
N GLN A 13 5.75 11.89 11.43
CA GLN A 13 4.69 11.37 10.56
C GLN A 13 4.57 9.86 10.70
N GLU A 14 3.33 9.38 10.76
CA GLU A 14 3.00 7.97 10.71
C GLU A 14 1.94 7.78 9.62
N THR A 15 2.10 6.75 8.80
CA THR A 15 1.13 6.47 7.74
C THR A 15 0.02 5.56 8.25
N VAL A 16 -1.21 5.99 8.04
CA VAL A 16 -2.41 5.17 8.28
C VAL A 16 -2.83 4.53 6.97
N ILE A 17 -3.02 3.21 6.99
CA ILE A 17 -3.42 2.42 5.82
C ILE A 17 -4.64 1.61 6.21
N GLU A 18 -5.72 1.77 5.46
CA GLU A 18 -6.99 1.10 5.68
C GLU A 18 -7.46 0.41 4.41
N TYR A 19 -7.93 -0.82 4.56
CA TYR A 19 -8.59 -1.57 3.50
C TYR A 19 -10.03 -1.09 3.37
N VAL A 20 -10.44 -0.78 2.14
CA VAL A 20 -11.82 -0.42 1.82
C VAL A 20 -12.52 -1.62 1.17
N ASP A 21 -11.97 -2.09 0.04
CA ASP A 21 -12.40 -3.29 -0.69
C ASP A 21 -11.23 -3.84 -1.51
N GLU A 22 -11.42 -4.91 -2.30
CA GLU A 22 -10.36 -5.57 -3.06
C GLU A 22 -9.65 -4.70 -4.10
N ASN A 23 -10.27 -3.60 -4.52
CA ASN A 23 -9.77 -2.66 -5.53
C ASN A 23 -9.53 -1.26 -4.95
N THR A 24 -9.76 -1.05 -3.66
CA THR A 24 -9.72 0.27 -3.04
C THR A 24 -8.97 0.25 -1.72
N ILE A 25 -8.02 1.17 -1.59
CA ILE A 25 -7.23 1.38 -0.37
C ILE A 25 -7.27 2.85 0.04
N MET A 26 -7.29 3.10 1.35
CA MET A 26 -7.16 4.45 1.88
C MET A 26 -5.79 4.60 2.57
N ILE A 27 -5.05 5.64 2.21
CA ILE A 27 -3.73 5.96 2.77
C ILE A 27 -3.76 7.42 3.23
N ASP A 28 -3.55 7.68 4.53
CA ASP A 28 -3.60 9.03 5.11
C ASP A 28 -4.88 9.80 4.73
N TYR A 29 -6.04 9.12 4.76
CA TYR A 29 -7.37 9.62 4.40
C TYR A 29 -7.61 9.88 2.89
N ASP A 30 -6.59 9.71 2.05
CA ASP A 30 -6.74 9.74 0.59
C ASP A 30 -7.16 8.36 0.08
N VAL A 31 -8.21 8.30 -0.75
CA VAL A 31 -8.75 7.06 -1.33
C VAL A 31 -8.13 6.81 -2.70
N TYR A 32 -7.62 5.59 -2.90
CA TYR A 32 -7.04 5.12 -4.16
C TYR A 32 -7.85 3.93 -4.67
N GLU A 33 -8.62 4.17 -5.73
CA GLU A 33 -9.41 3.16 -6.43
C GLU A 33 -8.65 2.68 -7.67
N PHE A 34 -8.60 1.37 -7.85
CA PHE A 34 -7.91 0.70 -8.95
C PHE A 34 -8.93 0.08 -9.89
N ASP A 35 -8.86 0.43 -11.17
CA ASP A 35 -9.68 -0.19 -12.21
C ASP A 35 -9.52 -1.73 -12.19
N PRO A 36 -10.61 -2.51 -12.09
CA PRO A 36 -10.57 -3.97 -12.09
C PRO A 36 -10.01 -4.58 -13.38
N GLU A 37 -10.12 -3.89 -14.51
CA GLU A 37 -9.67 -4.40 -15.82
C GLU A 37 -8.19 -4.11 -16.10
N SER A 38 -7.58 -3.22 -15.33
CA SER A 38 -6.18 -2.82 -15.49
C SER A 38 -5.23 -3.83 -14.81
N VAL A 39 -4.14 -4.18 -15.49
CA VAL A 39 -3.15 -5.16 -15.02
C VAL A 39 -1.93 -4.49 -14.37
N GLU A 40 -1.55 -3.30 -14.79
CA GLU A 40 -0.37 -2.59 -14.29
C GLU A 40 -0.61 -1.08 -14.28
N TRP A 41 -0.02 -0.39 -13.31
CA TRP A 41 -0.03 1.06 -13.21
C TRP A 41 1.42 1.59 -13.19
N PRO A 42 2.05 1.78 -14.36
CA PRO A 42 3.47 2.12 -14.45
C PRO A 42 3.81 3.47 -13.80
N ASP A 43 2.87 4.43 -13.84
CA ASP A 43 3.08 5.80 -13.34
C ASP A 43 2.47 6.02 -11.93
N ILE A 44 2.09 4.96 -11.22
CA ILE A 44 1.36 5.06 -9.94
C ILE A 44 2.14 5.85 -8.88
N ALA A 45 3.47 5.77 -8.90
CA ALA A 45 4.33 6.53 -8.01
C ALA A 45 4.15 8.04 -8.20
N GLU A 46 4.08 8.53 -9.43
CA GLU A 46 3.89 9.95 -9.70
C GLU A 46 2.45 10.38 -9.41
N GLN A 47 1.47 9.56 -9.83
CA GLN A 47 0.04 9.83 -9.64
C GLN A 47 -0.37 9.92 -8.16
N THR A 48 0.31 9.16 -7.29
CA THR A 48 0.01 9.11 -5.85
C THR A 48 0.99 9.93 -5.00
N VAL A 49 1.84 10.75 -5.63
CA VAL A 49 2.88 11.53 -4.94
C VAL A 49 3.76 10.63 -4.06
N PHE A 50 4.12 9.48 -4.60
CA PHE A 50 4.96 8.44 -4.02
C PHE A 50 4.40 7.78 -2.75
N ARG A 51 3.09 7.81 -2.53
CA ARG A 51 2.44 6.98 -1.50
C ARG A 51 2.39 5.52 -1.92
N ILE A 52 2.06 5.25 -3.20
CA ILE A 52 2.08 3.91 -3.78
C ILE A 52 3.24 3.88 -4.79
N LEU A 53 4.24 3.05 -4.52
CA LEU A 53 5.47 2.97 -5.30
C LEU A 53 5.37 1.98 -6.47
N GLY A 54 4.40 1.08 -6.43
CA GLY A 54 4.12 0.12 -7.48
C GLY A 54 2.77 -0.54 -7.27
N ALA A 55 2.09 -0.86 -8.36
CA ALA A 55 0.80 -1.53 -8.35
C ALA A 55 0.68 -2.39 -9.61
N HIS A 56 0.25 -3.64 -9.43
CA HIS A 56 -0.06 -4.56 -10.52
C HIS A 56 -1.06 -5.61 -10.06
N ARG A 57 -1.66 -6.32 -11.01
CA ARG A 57 -2.42 -7.54 -10.78
C ARG A 57 -1.63 -8.76 -11.20
N ASP A 58 -1.82 -9.85 -10.47
CA ASP A 58 -1.30 -11.16 -10.88
C ASP A 58 -2.23 -11.86 -11.89
N GLU A 59 -1.85 -13.07 -12.33
CA GLU A 59 -2.63 -13.89 -13.26
C GLU A 59 -4.03 -14.27 -12.75
N LYS A 60 -4.31 -14.09 -11.45
CA LYS A 60 -5.61 -14.35 -10.82
C LYS A 60 -6.44 -13.08 -10.65
N GLY A 61 -5.92 -11.93 -11.08
CA GLY A 61 -6.57 -10.63 -10.91
C GLY A 61 -6.43 -10.03 -9.51
N GLU A 62 -5.63 -10.65 -8.62
CA GLU A 62 -5.39 -10.11 -7.28
C GLU A 62 -4.53 -8.85 -7.37
N LEU A 63 -4.88 -7.80 -6.62
CA LEU A 63 -4.11 -6.55 -6.58
C LEU A 63 -2.93 -6.64 -5.62
N TRP A 64 -1.74 -6.31 -6.11
CA TRP A 64 -0.47 -6.29 -5.37
C TRP A 64 0.13 -4.87 -5.39
N LEU A 65 0.35 -4.31 -4.19
CA LEU A 65 0.81 -2.94 -4.00
C LEU A 65 2.15 -2.90 -3.26
N VAL A 66 3.01 -1.96 -3.64
CA VAL A 66 4.15 -1.52 -2.83
C VAL A 66 3.81 -0.14 -2.28
N VAL A 67 3.67 -0.01 -0.96
CA VAL A 67 3.21 1.23 -0.32
C VAL A 67 4.31 1.82 0.54
N ARG A 68 4.61 3.12 0.37
CA ARG A 68 5.49 3.85 1.28
C ARG A 68 4.79 4.03 2.62
N ARG A 69 5.41 3.57 3.70
CA ARG A 69 4.84 3.64 5.06
C ARG A 69 5.79 4.35 6.00
N PHE A 70 5.39 5.53 6.47
CA PHE A 70 6.12 6.28 7.47
C PHE A 70 5.91 5.72 8.87
N TYR A 71 6.96 5.73 9.69
CA TYR A 71 6.91 5.31 11.09
C TYR A 71 7.83 6.16 11.96
N THR A 72 7.45 6.32 13.22
CA THR A 72 8.15 7.14 14.22
C THR A 72 8.83 6.32 15.33
N GLN A 73 8.62 5.00 15.32
CA GLN A 73 9.23 4.10 16.31
C GLN A 73 10.73 3.97 16.03
N LEU A 74 11.56 4.10 17.08
CA LEU A 74 13.01 3.90 16.98
C LEU A 74 13.39 2.44 16.64
N ALA A 75 12.56 1.49 17.08
CA ALA A 75 12.71 0.09 16.72
C ALA A 75 12.05 -0.18 15.37
N ARG A 76 12.60 -1.15 14.63
CA ARG A 76 11.98 -1.60 13.37
C ARG A 76 10.57 -2.13 13.66
N PRO A 77 9.53 -1.67 12.95
CA PRO A 77 8.17 -2.11 13.17
C PRO A 77 7.96 -3.57 12.75
N ASP A 78 7.14 -4.30 13.50
CA ASP A 78 6.85 -5.73 13.25
C ASP A 78 6.15 -5.98 11.90
N TRP A 79 5.49 -4.96 11.34
CA TRP A 79 4.87 -5.06 10.01
C TRP A 79 5.88 -4.94 8.87
N ASP A 80 7.12 -4.49 9.12
CA ASP A 80 8.17 -4.44 8.10
C ASP A 80 8.90 -5.79 8.06
N THR A 81 8.29 -6.78 7.40
CA THR A 81 8.94 -8.08 7.19
C THR A 81 9.79 -8.12 5.92
N GLY A 82 9.58 -7.18 5.00
CA GLY A 82 10.17 -7.18 3.66
C GLY A 82 9.38 -7.95 2.60
N ASP A 83 8.27 -8.57 2.99
CA ASP A 83 7.39 -9.38 2.12
C ASP A 83 6.04 -8.71 1.89
N TYR A 84 5.22 -9.33 1.05
CA TYR A 84 3.82 -8.93 0.87
C TYR A 84 2.95 -9.55 1.96
N HIS A 85 1.99 -8.77 2.43
CA HIS A 85 0.99 -9.17 3.43
C HIS A 85 -0.40 -9.14 2.83
N GLU A 86 -1.21 -10.14 3.17
CA GLU A 86 -2.65 -10.06 2.88
C GLU A 86 -3.27 -8.93 3.71
N VAL A 87 -4.04 -8.08 3.05
CA VAL A 87 -4.85 -7.05 3.66
C VAL A 87 -6.28 -7.25 3.20
N SER A 88 -7.15 -7.43 4.18
CA SER A 88 -8.57 -7.67 4.02
C SER A 88 -9.33 -6.95 5.13
N ARG A 89 -10.67 -6.91 5.01
CA ARG A 89 -11.54 -6.38 6.05
C ARG A 89 -11.26 -7.09 7.38
N LYS A 90 -11.05 -6.32 8.44
CA LYS A 90 -11.04 -6.87 9.80
C LYS A 90 -12.49 -7.07 10.24
N ASP A 91 -12.85 -8.30 10.55
CA ASP A 91 -14.14 -8.68 11.14
C ASP A 91 -14.32 -8.11 12.56
#